data_AF-A0AAV1AE11-F1
#
_entry.id   AF-A0AAV1AE11-F1
#
_cell.length_a   1.000
_cell.length_b   1.000
_cell.length_c   1.000
_cell.angle_alpha   90.00
_cell.angle_beta   90.00
_cell.angle_gamma   90.00
#
_symmetry.space_group_name_H-M   'P 1'
#
loop_
_entity.id
_entity.type
_entity.pdbx_description
1 polymer ?
#
loop_
_entity_poly.entity_id
_entity_poly.type
_entity_poly.pdbx_seq_one_letter_code
_entity_poly.pdbx_strand_id
1 'polypeptide(L)'
;MQGQGIKDLIINSIKIGYRHFDCTADYKNKNEVGEAFKEAFDTGFQISINFTALLQTKRNNISGSSLKLNIQSAINGSSNKLIIFTSIFVKRENLFITTKLWNSNHGHVVEACKDSIKKLQLDYLDLYLVHFPVATRHTGVGTTDSALGEDGVLDIDTTISLETTWHAMEGLVSSGLVRSIGINNYDVFLNRDCLAYSKIKLAVNQIETHSTAKQKSITVNS
;
A
#
# COMPACT_ATOMS: atom_id res chain seq x y z
N MET A 1 13.41 -8.07 10.05
CA MET A 1 14.04 -8.55 8.80
C MET A 1 14.96 -7.45 8.29
N GLN A 2 16.22 -7.74 7.97
CA GLN A 2 17.14 -6.76 7.36
C GLN A 2 16.81 -6.58 5.87
N GLY A 3 17.20 -5.44 5.29
CA GLY A 3 16.67 -4.86 4.03
C GLY A 3 16.49 -5.80 2.83
N GLN A 4 17.45 -6.70 2.56
CA GLN A 4 17.34 -7.66 1.45
C GLN A 4 16.13 -8.60 1.60
N GLY A 5 15.82 -9.02 2.83
CA GLY A 5 14.69 -9.92 3.09
C GLY A 5 13.32 -9.27 2.85
N ILE A 6 13.19 -7.95 3.05
CA ILE A 6 11.96 -7.22 2.74
C ILE A 6 11.78 -7.10 1.23
N LYS A 7 12.84 -6.76 0.51
CA LYS A 7 12.80 -6.64 -0.95
C LYS A 7 12.37 -7.94 -1.62
N ASP A 8 13.00 -9.05 -1.23
CA ASP A 8 12.65 -10.38 -1.76
C ASP A 8 11.22 -10.78 -1.40
N LEU A 9 10.75 -10.46 -0.19
CA LEU A 9 9.38 -10.71 0.24
C LEU A 9 8.36 -9.97 -0.65
N ILE A 10 8.58 -8.68 -0.93
CA ILE A 10 7.68 -7.89 -1.78
C ILE A 10 7.67 -8.46 -3.19
N ILE A 11 8.84 -8.72 -3.79
CA ILE A 11 8.95 -9.29 -5.14
C ILE A 11 8.23 -10.64 -5.22
N ASN A 12 8.46 -11.54 -4.26
CA ASN A 12 7.81 -12.85 -4.24
C ASN A 12 6.30 -12.74 -4.03
N SER A 13 5.84 -11.80 -3.20
CA SER A 13 4.42 -11.52 -3.01
C SER A 13 3.76 -11.09 -4.34
N ILE A 14 4.41 -10.22 -5.10
CA ILE A 14 3.92 -9.82 -6.43
C ILE A 14 3.86 -11.02 -7.37
N LYS A 15 4.91 -11.87 -7.39
CA LYS A 15 4.97 -13.08 -8.23
C LYS A 15 3.85 -14.07 -7.92
N ILE A 16 3.51 -14.27 -6.64
CA ILE A 16 2.40 -15.18 -6.25
C ILE A 16 1.00 -14.56 -6.39
N GLY A 17 0.92 -13.27 -6.78
CA GLY A 17 -0.35 -12.63 -7.17
C GLY A 17 -0.85 -11.52 -6.26
N TYR A 18 -0.13 -11.15 -5.20
CA TYR A 18 -0.52 -10.00 -4.37
C TYR A 18 -0.46 -8.72 -5.21
N ARG A 19 -1.50 -7.90 -5.07
CA ARG A 19 -1.62 -6.59 -5.71
C ARG A 19 -1.89 -5.47 -4.73
N HIS A 20 -2.18 -5.77 -3.47
CA HIS A 20 -2.38 -4.78 -2.41
C HIS A 20 -1.25 -4.89 -1.39
N PHE A 21 -0.56 -3.78 -1.15
CA PHE A 21 0.48 -3.66 -0.15
C PHE A 21 0.13 -2.56 0.85
N ASP A 22 0.04 -2.94 2.12
CA ASP A 22 -0.09 -2.01 3.23
C ASP A 22 1.29 -1.68 3.79
N CYS A 23 1.66 -0.40 3.74
CA CYS A 23 2.90 0.13 4.29
C CYS A 23 2.59 1.13 5.40
N THR A 24 3.59 1.52 6.17
CA THR A 24 3.53 2.67 7.07
C THR A 24 4.91 3.27 7.27
N ALA A 25 4.98 4.53 7.73
CA ALA A 25 6.25 5.17 8.05
C ALA A 25 7.00 4.43 9.18
N ASP A 26 6.25 3.88 10.13
CA ASP A 26 6.76 3.25 11.36
C ASP A 26 7.58 1.97 11.13
N TYR A 27 7.36 1.28 10.00
CA TYR A 27 8.13 0.07 9.69
C TYR A 27 9.58 0.36 9.30
N LYS A 28 9.94 1.64 9.10
CA LYS A 28 11.30 2.12 8.77
C LYS A 28 11.95 1.36 7.59
N ASN A 29 11.14 0.85 6.67
CA ASN A 29 11.55 0.00 5.54
C ASN A 29 11.02 0.50 4.17
N LYS A 30 10.53 1.74 4.12
CA LYS A 30 9.92 2.30 2.89
C LYS A 30 10.89 2.35 1.71
N ASN A 31 12.18 2.55 1.97
CA ASN A 31 13.18 2.62 0.90
C ASN A 31 13.34 1.25 0.23
N GLU A 32 13.46 0.19 1.03
CA GLU A 32 13.63 -1.18 0.55
C GLU A 32 12.37 -1.67 -0.17
N VAL A 33 11.20 -1.30 0.33
CA VAL A 33 9.93 -1.55 -0.36
C VAL A 33 9.87 -0.78 -1.68
N GLY A 34 10.32 0.47 -1.72
CA GLY A 34 10.37 1.27 -2.94
C GLY A 34 11.32 0.71 -3.99
N GLU A 35 12.49 0.23 -3.57
CA GLU A 35 13.44 -0.47 -4.45
C GLU A 35 12.82 -1.75 -5.03
N ALA A 36 12.05 -2.50 -4.22
CA ALA A 36 11.35 -3.69 -4.68
C ALA A 36 10.27 -3.36 -5.73
N PHE A 37 9.51 -2.28 -5.52
CA PHE A 37 8.51 -1.82 -6.49
C PHE A 37 9.16 -1.33 -7.78
N LYS A 38 10.21 -0.52 -7.69
CA LYS A 38 10.94 -0.06 -8.86
C LYS A 38 11.49 -1.23 -9.67
N GLU A 39 12.10 -2.22 -9.01
CA GLU A 39 12.58 -3.43 -9.69
C GLU A 39 11.43 -4.19 -10.36
N ALA A 40 10.29 -4.34 -9.67
CA ALA A 40 9.11 -5.01 -10.22
C ALA A 40 8.58 -4.33 -11.50
N PHE A 41 8.58 -3.00 -11.53
CA PHE A 41 8.11 -2.22 -12.67
C PHE A 41 9.11 -2.23 -13.84
N ASP A 42 10.41 -2.15 -13.55
CA ASP A 42 11.46 -2.08 -14.57
C ASP A 42 11.70 -3.44 -15.25
N THR A 43 11.73 -4.53 -14.47
CA THR A 43 12.19 -5.83 -14.97
C THR A 43 11.08 -6.66 -15.60
N GLY A 44 9.85 -6.57 -15.07
CA GLY A 44 8.81 -7.58 -15.34
C GLY A 44 9.22 -8.97 -14.84
N PHE A 45 8.28 -9.74 -14.30
CA PHE A 45 8.59 -11.05 -13.75
C PHE A 45 8.31 -12.16 -14.76
N GLN A 46 9.32 -12.97 -15.07
CA GLN A 46 9.08 -14.22 -15.78
C GLN A 46 8.63 -15.29 -14.76
N ILE A 47 7.42 -15.82 -14.96
CA ILE A 47 6.90 -16.94 -14.18
C ILE A 47 6.80 -18.17 -15.09
N SER A 48 7.54 -19.21 -14.71
CA SER A 48 7.45 -20.52 -15.35
C SER A 48 6.29 -21.27 -14.72
N ILE A 49 5.21 -21.50 -15.48
CA ILE A 49 4.12 -22.37 -15.03
C ILE A 49 4.31 -23.71 -15.74
N ASN A 50 4.70 -24.73 -14.98
CA ASN A 50 4.84 -26.09 -15.52
C ASN A 50 3.45 -26.72 -15.69
N PHE A 51 2.87 -26.58 -16.88
CA PHE A 51 1.71 -27.37 -17.27
C PHE A 51 2.14 -28.72 -17.82
N THR A 52 1.94 -29.80 -17.07
CA THR A 52 1.98 -31.15 -17.68
C THR A 52 0.63 -31.38 -18.37
N ALA A 53 0.50 -30.92 -19.62
CA ALA A 53 -0.65 -31.23 -20.47
C ALA A 53 -0.26 -32.32 -21.47
N LEU A 54 -1.02 -33.42 -21.53
CA LEU A 54 -0.95 -34.37 -22.64
C LEU A 54 -1.41 -33.62 -23.91
N LEU A 55 -0.48 -33.33 -24.81
CA LEU A 55 -0.80 -32.65 -26.07
C LEU A 55 -1.68 -33.55 -26.96
N GLN A 56 -2.98 -33.33 -26.96
CA GLN A 56 -3.81 -33.54 -28.15
C GLN A 56 -3.98 -32.20 -28.86
N THR A 57 -3.35 -32.09 -30.02
CA THR A 57 -3.26 -30.92 -30.88
C THR A 57 -4.62 -30.36 -31.29
N LYS A 58 -4.97 -29.15 -30.85
CA LYS A 58 -5.69 -28.17 -31.67
C LYS A 58 -5.13 -26.76 -31.43
N ARG A 59 -4.44 -26.22 -32.44
CA ARG A 59 -3.99 -24.82 -32.53
C ARG A 59 -5.22 -23.91 -32.55
N ASN A 60 -5.49 -23.18 -31.48
CA ASN A 60 -6.38 -22.03 -31.53
C ASN A 60 -5.65 -20.83 -30.91
N ASN A 61 -5.44 -19.79 -31.73
CA ASN A 61 -4.93 -18.49 -31.30
C ASN A 61 -5.95 -17.84 -30.37
N ILE A 62 -5.59 -17.62 -29.11
CA ILE A 62 -6.37 -16.80 -28.18
C ILE A 62 -5.63 -15.47 -28.04
N SER A 63 -6.06 -14.46 -28.79
CA SER A 63 -5.65 -13.07 -28.59
C SER A 63 -6.69 -12.37 -27.72
N GLY A 64 -6.41 -12.20 -26.43
CA GLY A 64 -7.35 -11.54 -25.53
C GLY A 64 -6.91 -11.53 -24.08
N SER A 65 -5.87 -10.74 -23.78
CA SER A 65 -5.58 -10.10 -22.48
C SER A 65 -4.10 -9.67 -22.46
N SER A 66 -3.77 -8.73 -21.59
CA SER A 66 -2.44 -8.11 -21.38
C SER A 66 -1.30 -9.07 -20.98
N LEU A 67 -1.48 -10.38 -21.15
CA LEU A 67 -0.48 -11.43 -20.96
C LEU A 67 0.21 -11.72 -22.30
N LYS A 68 1.49 -11.32 -22.43
CA LYS A 68 2.33 -11.82 -23.52
C LYS A 68 2.75 -13.25 -23.18
N LEU A 69 2.05 -14.23 -23.75
CA LEU A 69 2.42 -15.64 -23.72
C LEU A 69 3.57 -15.87 -24.71
N ASN A 70 4.78 -16.15 -24.21
CA ASN A 70 5.88 -16.65 -25.02
C ASN A 70 5.93 -18.17 -24.87
N ILE A 71 5.39 -18.88 -25.88
CA ILE A 71 5.41 -20.35 -25.90
C ILE A 71 6.75 -20.79 -26.47
N GLN A 72 7.67 -21.24 -25.61
CA GLN A 72 8.89 -21.91 -26.03
C GLN A 72 8.70 -23.43 -25.84
N SER A 73 8.46 -24.16 -26.93
CA SER A 73 8.45 -25.63 -26.85
C SER A 73 9.87 -26.17 -26.74
N ALA A 74 10.24 -26.77 -25.60
CA ALA A 74 11.45 -27.56 -25.48
C ALA A 74 11.12 -29.04 -25.73
N ILE A 75 11.55 -29.58 -26.87
CA ILE A 75 11.43 -31.02 -27.16
C ILE A 75 12.64 -31.70 -26.51
N ASN A 76 12.42 -32.47 -25.43
CA ASN A 76 13.48 -33.26 -24.82
C ASN A 76 12.95 -34.67 -24.50
N GLY A 77 13.25 -35.64 -25.38
CA GLY A 77 13.16 -37.09 -25.15
C GLY A 77 11.79 -37.68 -24.78
N SER A 78 11.21 -38.48 -25.70
CA SER A 78 10.13 -39.49 -25.55
C SER A 78 8.84 -39.14 -24.78
N SER A 79 8.74 -37.97 -24.17
CA SER A 79 7.56 -37.48 -23.44
C SER A 79 7.33 -36.02 -23.81
N ASN A 80 6.23 -35.76 -24.51
CA ASN A 80 5.85 -34.42 -24.94
C ASN A 80 5.46 -33.57 -23.72
N LYS A 81 6.45 -32.93 -23.07
CA LYS A 81 6.22 -31.93 -22.02
C LYS A 81 6.25 -30.54 -22.64
N LEU A 82 5.11 -29.87 -22.64
CA LEU A 82 5.03 -28.46 -22.99
C LEU A 82 5.34 -27.61 -21.75
N ILE A 83 6.43 -26.85 -21.78
CA ILE A 83 6.71 -25.84 -20.76
C ILE A 83 6.22 -24.50 -21.30
N ILE A 84 5.26 -23.88 -20.61
CA ILE A 84 4.78 -22.55 -20.96
C ILE A 84 5.44 -21.54 -20.02
N PHE A 85 6.19 -20.61 -20.59
CA PHE A 85 6.71 -19.46 -19.86
C PHE A 85 5.72 -18.31 -20.03
N THR A 86 5.22 -17.78 -18.91
CA THR A 86 4.42 -16.55 -18.92
C THR A 86 5.23 -15.46 -18.27
N SER A 87 5.44 -14.35 -18.97
CA SER A 87 6.00 -13.16 -18.35
C SER A 87 4.84 -12.30 -17.84
N ILE A 88 4.80 -12.08 -16.52
CA ILE A 88 3.92 -11.12 -15.88
C ILE A 88 4.66 -9.79 -15.79
N PHE A 89 4.26 -8.84 -16.63
CA PHE A 89 4.65 -7.45 -16.46
C PHE A 89 3.66 -6.80 -15.50
N VAL A 90 4.18 -6.24 -14.40
CA VAL A 90 3.38 -5.47 -13.45
C VAL A 90 3.67 -4.00 -13.67
N LYS A 91 2.62 -3.25 -13.96
CA LYS A 91 2.70 -1.78 -14.05
C LYS A 91 2.29 -1.16 -12.73
N ARG A 92 2.61 0.12 -12.55
CA ARG A 92 2.23 0.89 -11.36
C ARG A 92 0.74 0.79 -11.06
N GLU A 93 -0.11 0.92 -12.09
CA GLU A 93 -1.57 0.86 -11.96
C GLU A 93 -2.12 -0.54 -11.62
N ASN A 94 -1.30 -1.58 -11.67
CA ASN A 94 -1.71 -2.92 -11.25
C ASN A 94 -1.54 -3.14 -9.74
N LEU A 95 -0.82 -2.26 -9.04
CA LEU A 95 -0.64 -2.33 -7.60
C LEU A 95 -1.49 -1.28 -6.89
N PHE A 96 -2.04 -1.67 -5.76
CA PHE A 96 -2.71 -0.81 -4.79
C PHE A 96 -1.80 -0.64 -3.58
N ILE A 97 -1.25 0.56 -3.42
CA ILE A 97 -0.29 0.88 -2.36
C ILE A 97 -0.95 1.77 -1.31
N THR A 98 -1.04 1.28 -0.08
CA THR A 98 -1.50 2.02 1.09
C THR A 98 -0.32 2.48 1.92
N THR A 99 -0.30 3.72 2.40
CA THR A 99 0.58 4.12 3.52
C THR A 99 -0.10 5.12 4.45
N LYS A 100 0.59 5.53 5.52
CA LYS A 100 -0.03 6.24 6.65
C LYS A 100 0.76 7.49 7.04
N LEU A 101 0.03 8.54 7.42
CA LEU A 101 0.50 9.77 8.05
C LEU A 101 0.78 9.50 9.54
N TRP A 102 2.00 9.77 9.98
CA TRP A 102 2.38 9.58 11.38
C TRP A 102 1.92 10.75 12.28
N ASN A 103 1.77 10.47 13.58
CA ASN A 103 1.19 11.37 14.59
C ASN A 103 1.90 12.74 14.67
N SER A 104 3.23 12.75 14.55
CA SER A 104 4.02 14.00 14.59
C SER A 104 3.90 14.84 13.32
N ASN A 105 3.17 14.38 12.30
CA ASN A 105 3.01 15.05 11.01
C ASN A 105 1.57 15.53 10.74
N HIS A 106 0.69 15.55 11.75
CA HIS A 106 -0.68 16.07 11.61
C HIS A 106 -0.75 17.51 11.07
N GLY A 107 0.27 18.33 11.34
CA GLY A 107 0.43 19.69 10.79
C GLY A 107 1.32 19.78 9.53
N HIS A 108 1.86 18.66 9.04
CA HIS A 108 2.84 18.58 7.95
C HIS A 108 2.46 17.50 6.93
N VAL A 109 1.16 17.43 6.62
CA VAL A 109 0.55 16.35 5.84
C VAL A 109 1.14 16.23 4.44
N VAL A 110 1.34 17.36 3.76
CA VAL A 110 1.82 17.39 2.37
C VAL A 110 3.26 16.96 2.29
N GLU A 111 4.10 17.45 3.20
CA GLU A 111 5.51 17.13 3.30
C GLU A 111 5.71 15.65 3.61
N ALA A 112 4.95 15.11 4.59
CA ALA A 112 5.02 13.70 4.96
C ALA A 112 4.51 12.75 3.86
N CYS A 113 3.48 13.17 3.11
CA CYS A 113 3.00 12.42 1.95
C CYS A 113 4.07 12.38 0.85
N LYS A 114 4.66 13.53 0.50
CA LYS A 114 5.73 13.62 -0.52
C LYS A 114 6.97 12.83 -0.13
N ASP A 115 7.37 12.86 1.15
CA ASP A 115 8.45 12.02 1.66
C ASP A 115 8.14 10.54 1.51
N SER A 116 6.90 10.13 1.80
CA SER A 116 6.47 8.73 1.61
C SER A 116 6.52 8.30 0.15
N ILE A 117 6.01 9.13 -0.77
CA ILE A 117 6.05 8.90 -2.22
C ILE A 117 7.50 8.76 -2.70
N LYS A 118 8.39 9.65 -2.24
CA LYS A 118 9.81 9.63 -2.58
C LYS A 118 10.49 8.34 -2.10
N LYS A 119 10.30 7.97 -0.83
CA LYS A 119 10.91 6.75 -0.26
C LYS A 119 10.42 5.48 -0.94
N LEU A 120 9.12 5.43 -1.28
CA LEU A 120 8.51 4.32 -2.00
C LEU A 120 8.80 4.34 -3.51
N GLN A 121 9.43 5.40 -4.03
CA GLN A 121 9.74 5.57 -5.46
C GLN A 121 8.51 5.44 -6.36
N LEU A 122 7.42 6.13 -5.98
CA LEU A 122 6.15 6.13 -6.72
C LEU A 122 5.84 7.53 -7.26
N ASP A 123 4.91 7.62 -8.21
CA ASP A 123 4.37 8.90 -8.68
C ASP A 123 3.14 9.35 -7.86
N TYR A 124 2.41 8.38 -7.29
CA TYR A 124 1.20 8.60 -6.48
C TYR A 124 0.96 7.45 -5.51
N LEU A 125 0.12 7.66 -4.49
CA LEU A 125 -0.39 6.63 -3.58
C LEU A 125 -1.86 6.27 -3.91
N ASP A 126 -2.22 5.00 -3.77
CA ASP A 126 -3.61 4.58 -3.96
C ASP A 126 -4.47 4.94 -2.72
N LEU A 127 -3.91 4.75 -1.53
CA LEU A 127 -4.56 5.07 -0.26
C LEU A 127 -3.58 5.70 0.74
N TYR A 128 -3.96 6.83 1.33
CA TYR A 128 -3.22 7.44 2.42
C TYR A 128 -4.10 7.62 3.66
N LEU A 129 -3.66 7.07 4.80
CA LEU A 129 -4.46 7.03 6.03
C LEU A 129 -3.87 7.93 7.11
N VAL A 130 -4.71 8.60 7.90
CA VAL A 130 -4.29 9.15 9.20
C VAL A 130 -4.05 7.98 10.15
N HIS A 131 -2.81 7.77 10.65
CA HIS A 131 -2.46 6.53 11.37
C HIS A 131 -3.17 6.40 12.72
N PHE A 132 -3.24 7.48 13.50
CA PHE A 132 -3.98 7.56 14.75
C PHE A 132 -4.67 8.92 14.88
N PRO A 133 -5.80 9.03 15.59
CA PRO A 133 -6.47 10.30 15.87
C PRO A 133 -5.75 11.12 16.97
N VAL A 134 -4.41 11.22 16.93
CA VAL A 134 -3.61 11.92 17.95
C VAL A 134 -2.48 12.70 17.28
N ALA A 135 -2.56 14.03 17.33
CA ALA A 135 -1.47 14.90 16.94
C ALA A 135 -0.45 15.00 18.07
N THR A 136 0.83 14.80 17.75
CA THR A 136 1.93 14.95 18.71
C THR A 136 2.88 16.02 18.24
N ARG A 137 3.71 16.53 19.16
CA ARG A 137 4.77 17.50 18.81
C ARG A 137 5.58 17.01 17.59
N HIS A 138 5.84 17.93 16.67
CA HIS A 138 6.57 17.62 15.45
C HIS A 138 8.00 17.16 15.75
N THR A 139 8.40 16.05 15.12
CA THR A 139 9.71 15.41 15.27
C THR A 139 10.51 15.36 13.96
N GLY A 140 10.09 16.14 12.96
CA GLY A 140 10.68 16.14 11.63
C GLY A 140 9.95 15.23 10.66
N VAL A 141 9.90 15.64 9.39
CA VAL A 141 9.25 14.87 8.33
C VAL A 141 10.02 13.56 8.09
N GLY A 142 9.28 12.46 8.04
CA GLY A 142 9.85 11.14 7.75
C GLY A 142 10.42 10.41 8.97
N THR A 143 10.31 11.00 10.17
CA THR A 143 10.53 10.30 11.45
C THR A 143 9.22 9.71 11.96
N THR A 144 9.34 8.76 12.87
CA THR A 144 8.21 8.07 13.53
C THR A 144 8.33 8.14 15.05
N ASP A 145 9.13 9.07 15.54
CA ASP A 145 9.37 9.21 16.95
C ASP A 145 8.12 9.79 17.63
N SER A 146 7.75 9.18 18.75
CA SER A 146 6.71 9.69 19.64
C SER A 146 7.36 10.66 20.61
N ALA A 147 7.16 11.95 20.40
CA ALA A 147 7.65 12.98 21.31
C ALA A 147 7.07 12.76 22.71
N LEU A 148 7.92 12.75 23.73
CA LEU A 148 7.51 12.71 25.12
C LEU A 148 7.75 14.07 25.77
N GLY A 149 6.87 14.44 26.71
CA GLY A 149 7.05 15.56 27.62
C GLY A 149 8.06 15.23 28.72
N GLU A 150 8.31 16.21 29.60
CA GLU A 150 9.23 16.05 30.73
C GLU A 150 8.77 14.96 31.72
N ASP A 151 7.47 14.69 31.79
CA ASP A 151 6.83 13.67 32.61
C ASP A 151 6.89 12.26 31.98
N GLY A 152 7.48 12.12 30.79
CA GLY A 152 7.53 10.86 30.05
C GLY A 152 6.21 10.45 29.37
N VAL A 153 5.20 11.33 29.40
CA VAL A 153 3.92 11.13 28.70
C VAL A 153 4.02 11.66 27.28
N LEU A 154 3.21 11.13 26.37
CA LEU A 154 3.14 11.59 24.98
C LEU A 154 2.86 13.11 24.93
N ASP A 155 3.73 13.83 24.24
CA ASP A 155 3.63 15.27 24.03
C ASP A 155 2.60 15.56 22.93
N ILE A 156 1.34 15.70 23.35
CA ILE A 156 0.19 15.93 22.46
C ILE A 156 0.17 17.40 22.03
N ASP A 157 0.17 17.62 20.72
CA ASP A 157 0.02 18.97 20.17
C ASP A 157 -1.48 19.33 20.09
N THR A 158 -1.93 20.09 21.07
CA THR A 158 -3.33 20.54 21.18
C THR A 158 -3.67 21.69 20.23
N THR A 159 -2.70 22.23 19.49
CA THR A 159 -2.93 23.33 18.54
C THR A 159 -3.40 22.84 17.16
N ILE A 160 -3.26 21.54 16.89
CA ILE A 160 -3.62 20.92 15.61
C ILE A 160 -4.91 20.10 15.78
N SER A 161 -5.98 20.54 15.13
CA SER A 161 -7.23 19.78 15.10
C SER A 161 -7.21 18.65 14.06
N LEU A 162 -7.94 17.56 14.32
CA LEU A 162 -8.11 16.46 13.36
C LEU A 162 -8.80 16.92 12.08
N GLU A 163 -9.71 17.90 12.17
CA GLU A 163 -10.33 18.57 11.01
C GLU A 163 -9.29 19.25 10.12
N THR A 164 -8.35 19.99 10.71
CA THR A 164 -7.27 20.65 9.96
C THR A 164 -6.39 19.62 9.25
N THR A 165 -6.05 18.53 9.93
CA THR A 165 -5.33 17.40 9.32
C THR A 165 -6.12 16.81 8.17
N TRP A 166 -7.43 16.59 8.33
CA TRP A 166 -8.28 15.99 7.31
C TRP A 166 -8.40 16.88 6.07
N HIS A 167 -8.62 18.18 6.22
CA HIS A 167 -8.65 19.10 5.08
C HIS A 167 -7.32 19.14 4.32
N ALA A 168 -6.19 19.00 5.02
CA ALA A 168 -4.90 18.84 4.35
C ALA A 168 -4.81 17.50 3.57
N MET A 169 -5.38 16.41 4.10
CA MET A 169 -5.51 15.13 3.38
C MET A 169 -6.37 15.27 2.12
N GLU A 170 -7.47 16.02 2.17
CA GLU A 170 -8.31 16.32 0.99
C GLU A 170 -7.55 17.10 -0.10
N GLY A 171 -6.64 17.99 0.33
CA GLY A 171 -5.70 18.68 -0.56
C GLY A 171 -4.76 17.73 -1.32
N LEU A 172 -4.38 16.59 -0.71
CA LEU A 172 -3.58 15.57 -1.38
C LEU A 172 -4.33 14.89 -2.53
N VAL A 173 -5.64 14.66 -2.36
CA VAL A 173 -6.49 14.10 -3.41
C VAL A 173 -6.64 15.12 -4.53
N SER A 174 -6.92 16.37 -4.19
CA SER A 174 -7.10 17.46 -5.16
C SER A 174 -5.84 17.72 -6.00
N SER A 175 -4.65 17.49 -5.43
CA SER A 175 -3.36 17.62 -6.14
C SER A 175 -2.94 16.37 -6.92
N GLY A 176 -3.68 15.26 -6.82
CA GLY A 176 -3.37 14.00 -7.50
C GLY A 176 -2.23 13.19 -6.88
N LEU A 177 -1.68 13.60 -5.73
CA LEU A 177 -0.65 12.86 -5.00
C LEU A 177 -1.19 11.55 -4.42
N VAL A 178 -2.48 11.52 -4.10
CA VAL A 178 -3.17 10.39 -3.51
C VAL A 178 -4.51 10.19 -4.21
N ARG A 179 -4.89 8.94 -4.51
CA ARG A 179 -6.21 8.64 -5.12
C ARG A 179 -7.34 8.64 -4.10
N SER A 180 -7.10 8.04 -2.94
CA SER A 180 -8.09 7.91 -1.86
C SER A 180 -7.46 8.20 -0.51
N ILE A 181 -8.24 8.77 0.40
CA ILE A 181 -7.82 9.04 1.78
C ILE A 181 -8.73 8.34 2.77
N GLY A 182 -8.20 8.06 3.95
CA GLY A 182 -8.94 7.40 5.01
C GLY A 182 -8.33 7.62 6.38
N ILE A 183 -8.86 6.89 7.35
CA ILE A 183 -8.48 6.96 8.76
C ILE A 183 -8.06 5.58 9.25
N ASN A 184 -7.37 5.54 10.39
CA ASN A 184 -6.97 4.31 11.05
C ASN A 184 -7.07 4.51 12.56
N ASN A 185 -7.59 3.51 13.27
CA ASN A 185 -7.83 3.55 14.72
C ASN A 185 -8.83 4.63 15.18
N TYR A 186 -9.76 5.04 14.33
CA TYR A 186 -10.85 5.94 14.73
C TYR A 186 -12.01 5.11 15.28
N ASP A 187 -12.55 5.54 16.41
CA ASP A 187 -13.80 4.99 16.93
C ASP A 187 -15.03 5.53 16.18
N VAL A 188 -16.23 5.11 16.60
CA VAL A 188 -17.49 5.53 15.97
C VAL A 188 -17.76 7.03 16.08
N PHE A 189 -17.32 7.69 17.15
CA PHE A 189 -17.58 9.11 17.38
C PHE A 189 -16.63 9.96 16.55
N LEU A 190 -15.33 9.64 16.57
CA LEU A 190 -14.32 10.32 15.76
C LEU A 190 -14.56 10.09 14.27
N ASN A 191 -15.02 8.91 13.86
CA ASN A 191 -15.41 8.66 12.47
C ASN A 191 -16.60 9.55 12.06
N ARG A 192 -17.64 9.66 12.89
CA ARG A 192 -18.79 10.54 12.63
C ARG A 192 -18.40 12.01 12.60
N ASP A 193 -17.54 12.43 13.52
CA ASP A 193 -16.99 13.78 13.54
C ASP A 193 -16.23 14.07 12.25
N CYS A 194 -15.35 13.15 11.83
CA CYS A 194 -14.64 13.24 10.56
C CYS A 194 -15.57 13.38 9.35
N LEU A 195 -16.61 12.55 9.28
CA LEU A 195 -17.61 12.63 8.22
C LEU A 195 -18.38 13.95 8.20
N ALA A 196 -18.57 14.60 9.36
CA ALA A 196 -19.35 15.82 9.46
C ALA A 196 -18.67 17.02 8.78
N TYR A 197 -17.33 17.12 8.87
CA TYR A 197 -16.56 18.17 8.20
C TYR A 197 -15.95 17.74 6.85
N SER A 198 -16.05 16.46 6.47
CA SER A 198 -15.50 15.93 5.22
C SER A 198 -16.19 16.50 3.97
N LYS A 199 -15.41 17.06 3.04
CA LYS A 199 -15.80 17.33 1.65
C LYS A 199 -15.59 16.10 0.77
N ILE A 200 -14.49 15.39 0.99
CA ILE A 200 -14.20 14.09 0.37
C ILE A 200 -14.47 13.02 1.42
N LYS A 201 -15.42 12.12 1.14
CA LYS A 201 -15.74 11.02 2.05
C LYS A 201 -14.52 10.13 2.28
N LEU A 202 -14.24 9.81 3.54
CA LEU A 202 -13.21 8.83 3.89
C LEU A 202 -13.52 7.47 3.25
N ALA A 203 -12.53 6.88 2.59
CA ALA A 203 -12.71 5.62 1.86
C ALA A 203 -12.66 4.39 2.77
N VAL A 204 -11.84 4.45 3.83
CA VAL A 204 -11.52 3.32 4.72
C VAL A 204 -11.31 3.83 6.14
N ASN A 205 -11.77 3.05 7.13
CA ASN A 205 -11.27 3.09 8.50
C ASN A 205 -10.57 1.75 8.78
N GLN A 206 -9.24 1.75 8.84
CA GLN A 206 -8.47 0.56 9.19
C GLN A 206 -8.47 0.41 10.73
N ILE A 207 -8.78 -0.79 11.22
CA ILE A 207 -9.00 -1.04 12.65
C ILE A 207 -8.46 -2.43 12.99
N GLU A 208 -8.01 -2.57 14.23
CA GLU A 208 -7.67 -3.89 14.77
C GLU A 208 -8.92 -4.76 14.85
N THR A 209 -8.87 -5.93 14.22
CA THR A 209 -9.90 -6.94 14.42
C THR A 209 -9.36 -8.36 14.26
N HIS A 210 -9.78 -9.25 15.15
CA HIS A 210 -9.52 -10.68 15.11
C HIS A 210 -10.54 -11.41 16.00
N SER A 211 -10.41 -12.74 16.11
CA SER A 211 -11.38 -13.59 16.84
C SER A 211 -11.64 -13.13 18.29
N THR A 212 -10.64 -12.59 18.97
CA THR A 212 -10.71 -12.10 20.35
C THR A 212 -10.94 -10.59 20.49
N ALA A 213 -10.74 -9.80 19.41
CA ALA A 213 -11.05 -8.36 19.35
C ALA A 213 -12.04 -8.08 18.21
N LYS A 214 -13.33 -8.31 18.48
CA LYS A 214 -14.42 -8.10 17.51
C LYS A 214 -14.96 -6.68 17.63
N GLN A 215 -14.90 -5.95 16.54
CA GLN A 215 -15.38 -4.56 16.46
C GLN A 215 -16.89 -4.54 16.15
N LYS A 216 -17.72 -4.75 17.18
CA LYS A 216 -19.18 -4.91 17.03
C LYS A 216 -19.95 -3.63 16.67
N SER A 217 -19.33 -2.46 16.85
CA SER A 217 -20.00 -1.14 16.84
C SER A 217 -19.43 -0.14 15.83
N ILE A 218 -18.52 -0.55 14.94
CA ILE A 218 -17.82 0.36 13.99
C ILE A 218 -18.58 0.50 12.65
N THR A 219 -19.71 -0.19 12.47
CA THR A 219 -20.56 -0.01 11.29
C THR A 219 -21.38 1.27 11.41
N VAL A 220 -21.00 2.30 10.64
CA VAL A 220 -21.86 3.45 10.38
C VAL A 220 -22.60 3.13 9.08
N ASN A 221 -23.89 2.82 9.16
CA ASN A 221 -24.71 2.69 7.95
C ASN A 221 -24.74 4.07 7.26
N SER A 222 -24.17 4.11 6.05
CA SER A 222 -24.14 5.26 5.14
C SER A 222 -25.44 5.44 4.38
#